data_AF-A0A951LJ29-F1
#
_entry.id   AF-A0A951LJ29-F1
#
_cell.length_a   1.000
_cell.length_b   1.000
_cell.length_c   1.000
_cell.angle_alpha   90.00
_cell.angle_beta   90.00
_cell.angle_gamma   90.00
#
_symmetry.space_group_name_H-M   'P 1'
#
loop_
_entity.id
_entity.type
_entity.pdbx_description
1 polymer ?
#
loop_
_entity_poly.entity_id
_entity_poly.type
_entity_poly.pdbx_seq_one_letter_code
_entity_poly.pdbx_strand_id
1 'polypeptide(L)'
;MAWSVVNFGKYRGKGKTLPQIVFNDPDWFFWALNEGTFKGALADEARDVAKKAVKIKIPGSPVGEKRVRYYIDPNVHKLANVEVISSTQPPHVGSSATRESDYFDLSMARRIAHYDKTGGQFIVRAIKFHVFGSASARLTKSRCEEFFETRSNFD
;
A
#
# COMPACT_ATOMS: atom_id res chain seq x y z
N MET A 1 11.94 -16.74 2.30
CA MET A 1 12.42 -16.58 0.91
C MET A 1 13.54 -15.55 0.93
N ALA A 2 14.58 -15.66 0.10
CA ALA A 2 15.57 -14.59 0.01
C ALA A 2 15.11 -13.57 -1.05
N TRP A 3 14.71 -12.37 -0.62
CA TRP A 3 14.23 -11.31 -1.51
C TRP A 3 15.35 -10.71 -2.35
N SER A 4 15.11 -10.53 -3.65
CA SER A 4 16.07 -9.91 -4.56
C SER A 4 16.22 -8.42 -4.28
N VAL A 5 17.46 -7.92 -4.38
CA VAL A 5 17.74 -6.48 -4.32
C VAL A 5 17.42 -5.83 -5.65
N VAL A 6 16.65 -4.75 -5.61
CA VAL A 6 16.37 -3.92 -6.78
C VAL A 6 17.58 -3.03 -7.06
N ASN A 7 18.26 -3.28 -8.18
CA ASN A 7 19.49 -2.57 -8.55
C ASN A 7 19.37 -1.70 -9.83
N PHE A 8 18.21 -1.12 -10.07
CA PHE A 8 17.96 -0.25 -11.23
C PHE A 8 17.12 0.99 -10.87
N GLY A 9 17.04 1.92 -11.83
CA GLY A 9 16.33 3.19 -11.67
C GLY A 9 16.81 3.95 -10.43
N LYS A 10 15.88 4.60 -9.72
CA LYS A 10 16.19 5.36 -8.50
C LYS A 10 16.60 4.51 -7.30
N TYR A 11 16.50 3.17 -7.38
CA TYR A 11 16.87 2.25 -6.31
C TYR A 11 18.21 1.53 -6.52
N ARG A 12 18.86 1.76 -7.67
CA ARG A 12 20.22 1.27 -7.93
C ARG A 12 21.19 1.65 -6.79
N GLY A 13 21.96 0.67 -6.32
CA GLY A 13 22.95 0.84 -5.26
C GLY A 13 22.38 1.06 -3.85
N LYS A 14 21.06 1.05 -3.65
CA LYS A 14 20.43 1.33 -2.34
C LYS A 14 20.21 0.09 -1.46
N GLY A 15 20.44 -1.11 -1.98
CA GLY A 15 20.24 -2.36 -1.24
C GLY A 15 18.79 -2.65 -0.83
N LYS A 16 17.81 -2.02 -1.49
CA LYS A 16 16.39 -2.16 -1.16
C LYS A 16 15.74 -3.31 -1.92
N THR A 17 14.82 -4.00 -1.26
CA THR A 17 14.01 -5.10 -1.81
C THR A 17 12.59 -4.63 -2.14
N LEU A 18 11.84 -5.40 -2.92
CA LEU A 18 10.48 -5.02 -3.34
C LEU A 18 9.52 -4.81 -2.16
N PRO A 19 9.52 -5.63 -1.09
CA PRO A 19 8.74 -5.37 0.13
C PRO A 19 9.05 -4.01 0.78
N GLN A 20 10.32 -3.58 0.78
CA GLN A 20 10.68 -2.25 1.30
C GLN A 20 10.23 -1.14 0.37
N ILE A 21 10.39 -1.34 -0.94
CA ILE A 21 10.11 -0.32 -1.93
C ILE A 21 8.62 -0.02 -1.99
N VAL A 22 7.74 -1.03 -1.98
CA VAL A 22 6.30 -0.82 -2.04
C VAL A 22 5.77 -0.03 -0.83
N PHE A 23 6.39 -0.16 0.35
CA PHE A 23 6.07 0.68 1.50
C PHE A 23 6.75 2.05 1.49
N ASN A 24 7.88 2.20 0.81
CA ASN A 24 8.63 3.45 0.75
C ASN A 24 8.04 4.40 -0.30
N ASP A 25 7.70 3.85 -1.47
CA ASP A 25 7.13 4.57 -2.60
C ASP A 25 6.19 3.64 -3.39
N PRO A 26 4.93 3.53 -2.94
CA PRO A 26 3.93 2.70 -3.60
C PRO A 26 3.70 3.12 -5.06
N ASP A 27 3.64 4.42 -5.33
CA ASP A 27 3.41 4.96 -6.68
C ASP A 27 4.50 4.51 -7.66
N TRP A 28 5.78 4.62 -7.28
CA TRP A 28 6.89 4.13 -8.10
C TRP A 28 6.82 2.62 -8.31
N PHE A 29 6.49 1.85 -7.28
CA PHE A 29 6.40 0.39 -7.39
C PHE A 29 5.34 -0.02 -8.41
N PHE A 30 4.12 0.51 -8.29
CA PHE A 30 3.02 0.16 -9.20
C PHE A 30 3.22 0.74 -10.60
N TRP A 31 3.86 1.91 -10.74
CA TRP A 31 4.31 2.40 -12.04
C TRP A 31 5.30 1.41 -12.69
N ALA A 32 6.37 1.04 -11.98
CA ALA A 32 7.40 0.14 -12.51
C ALA A 32 6.85 -1.25 -12.88
N LEU A 33 5.85 -1.72 -12.13
CA LEU A 33 5.11 -2.95 -12.44
C LEU A 33 4.34 -2.81 -13.76
N ASN A 34 3.57 -1.74 -13.91
CA ASN A 34 2.73 -1.50 -15.10
C ASN A 34 3.57 -1.32 -16.37
N GLU A 35 4.72 -0.64 -16.27
CA GLU A 35 5.67 -0.47 -17.38
C GLU A 35 6.46 -1.76 -17.70
N GLY A 36 6.23 -2.85 -16.97
CA GLY A 36 6.98 -4.10 -17.15
C GLY A 36 8.48 -3.94 -16.91
N THR A 37 8.87 -3.03 -16.00
CA THR A 37 10.28 -2.68 -15.73
C THR A 37 11.00 -3.83 -15.02
N PHE A 38 10.30 -4.58 -14.16
CA PHE A 38 10.86 -5.76 -13.50
C PHE A 38 11.06 -6.91 -14.50
N LYS A 39 12.21 -7.60 -14.43
CA LYS A 39 12.59 -8.72 -15.32
C LYS A 39 13.03 -9.95 -14.50
N GLY A 40 12.88 -11.15 -15.08
CA GLY A 40 13.28 -12.40 -14.43
C GLY A 40 12.63 -12.58 -13.05
N ALA A 41 13.41 -13.06 -12.08
CA ALA A 41 12.94 -13.29 -10.71
C ALA A 41 12.29 -12.04 -10.05
N LEU A 42 12.80 -10.85 -10.35
CA LEU A 42 12.21 -9.60 -9.84
C LEU A 42 10.80 -9.36 -10.37
N ALA A 43 10.48 -9.82 -11.59
CA ALA A 43 9.13 -9.71 -12.13
C ALA A 43 8.16 -10.62 -11.37
N ASP A 44 8.60 -11.83 -11.03
CA ASP A 44 7.79 -12.80 -10.28
C ASP A 44 7.57 -12.32 -8.85
N GLU A 45 8.63 -11.85 -8.17
CA GLU A 45 8.53 -11.21 -6.86
C GLU A 45 7.63 -9.97 -6.90
N ALA A 46 7.71 -9.13 -7.94
CA ALA A 46 6.88 -7.93 -8.04
C ALA A 46 5.39 -8.27 -8.20
N ARG A 47 5.05 -9.32 -8.96
CA ARG A 47 3.65 -9.79 -9.07
C ARG A 47 3.12 -10.32 -7.74
N ASP A 48 3.93 -11.09 -7.01
CA ASP A 48 3.55 -11.59 -5.68
C ASP A 48 3.35 -10.43 -4.68
N VAL A 49 4.31 -9.50 -4.62
CA VAL A 49 4.21 -8.30 -3.78
C VAL A 49 2.98 -7.48 -4.17
N ALA A 50 2.71 -7.27 -5.46
CA ALA A 50 1.55 -6.51 -5.90
C ALA A 50 0.22 -7.16 -5.48
N LYS A 51 0.10 -8.48 -5.66
CA LYS A 51 -1.10 -9.24 -5.24
C LYS A 51 -1.38 -9.06 -3.74
N LYS A 52 -0.33 -9.11 -2.92
CA LYS A 52 -0.41 -8.94 -1.46
C LYS A 52 -0.66 -7.48 -1.06
N ALA A 53 0.02 -6.53 -1.70
CA ALA A 53 -0.02 -5.10 -1.38
C ALA A 53 -1.38 -4.44 -1.61
N VAL A 54 -2.25 -5.05 -2.43
CA VAL A 54 -3.63 -4.57 -2.67
C VAL A 54 -4.67 -5.22 -1.74
N LYS A 55 -4.26 -6.18 -0.89
CA LYS A 55 -5.12 -6.97 0.00
C LYS A 55 -4.54 -7.11 1.41
N ILE A 56 -3.99 -6.02 1.96
CA ILE A 56 -3.47 -6.02 3.34
C ILE A 56 -4.65 -6.00 4.32
N LYS A 57 -4.73 -7.00 5.20
CA LYS A 57 -5.79 -7.13 6.20
C LYS A 57 -5.72 -6.02 7.26
N ILE A 58 -6.89 -5.64 7.79
CA ILE A 58 -7.00 -4.77 8.97
C ILE A 58 -6.86 -5.65 10.22
N PRO A 59 -5.82 -5.50 11.05
CA PRO A 59 -5.63 -6.37 12.21
C PRO A 59 -6.74 -6.23 13.25
N GLY A 60 -7.03 -7.33 13.94
CA GLY A 60 -8.00 -7.35 15.04
C GLY A 60 -9.43 -7.03 14.61
N SER A 61 -9.76 -7.24 13.33
CA SER A 61 -11.11 -7.12 12.79
C SER A 61 -11.46 -8.40 12.03
N PRO A 62 -12.57 -9.06 12.36
CA PRO A 62 -13.19 -10.00 11.45
C PRO A 62 -13.42 -9.33 10.08
N VAL A 63 -13.31 -10.12 9.01
CA VAL A 63 -13.54 -9.65 7.65
C VAL A 63 -14.98 -9.11 7.56
N GLY A 64 -15.12 -7.89 7.03
CA GLY A 64 -16.42 -7.24 6.85
C GLY A 64 -16.89 -6.41 8.05
N GLU A 65 -16.20 -6.42 9.20
CA GLU A 65 -16.58 -5.54 10.33
C GLU A 65 -16.01 -4.13 10.19
N LYS A 66 -14.80 -4.00 9.64
CA LYS A 66 -14.14 -2.72 9.37
C LYS A 66 -13.80 -2.58 7.90
N ARG A 67 -13.73 -1.34 7.45
CA ARG A 67 -13.35 -0.96 6.08
C ARG A 67 -12.33 0.15 6.09
N VAL A 68 -11.51 0.20 5.06
CA VAL A 68 -10.64 1.32 4.74
C VAL A 68 -11.41 2.28 3.83
N ARG A 69 -11.62 3.51 4.29
CA ARG A 69 -12.21 4.61 3.53
C ARG A 69 -11.10 5.55 3.04
N TYR A 70 -11.11 5.80 1.74
CA TYR A 70 -10.18 6.66 1.02
C TYR A 70 -10.90 7.94 0.60
N TYR A 71 -10.49 9.08 1.14
CA TYR A 71 -11.06 10.38 0.81
C TYR A 71 -10.34 10.99 -0.39
N ILE A 72 -11.11 11.49 -1.35
CA ILE A 72 -10.61 12.12 -2.57
C ILE A 72 -10.87 13.63 -2.45
N ASP A 73 -9.81 14.41 -2.60
CA ASP A 73 -9.89 15.87 -2.63
C ASP A 73 -10.76 16.32 -3.82
N PRO A 74 -11.81 17.13 -3.59
CA PRO A 74 -12.73 17.53 -4.65
C PRO A 74 -12.11 18.52 -5.66
N ASN A 75 -11.02 19.21 -5.31
CA ASN A 75 -10.39 20.22 -6.16
C ASN A 75 -9.27 19.63 -7.02
N VAL A 76 -8.41 18.79 -6.42
CA VAL A 76 -7.24 18.22 -7.11
C VAL A 76 -7.42 16.77 -7.53
N HIS A 77 -8.53 16.14 -7.15
CA HIS A 77 -8.89 14.75 -7.49
C HIS A 77 -7.80 13.72 -7.11
N LYS A 78 -7.07 13.99 -6.02
CA LYS A 78 -6.05 13.12 -5.43
C LYS A 78 -6.50 12.59 -4.09
N LEU A 79 -5.83 11.56 -3.59
CA LEU A 79 -6.13 11.03 -2.27
C LEU A 79 -5.74 12.05 -1.20
N ALA A 80 -6.70 12.45 -0.38
CA ALA A 80 -6.53 13.42 0.71
C ALA A 80 -6.33 12.76 2.08
N ASN A 81 -7.04 11.67 2.35
CA ASN A 81 -7.02 11.01 3.66
C ASN A 81 -7.38 9.52 3.57
N VAL A 82 -6.99 8.75 4.59
CA VAL A 82 -7.30 7.32 4.74
C VAL A 82 -7.73 7.05 6.17
N GLU A 83 -8.90 6.43 6.34
CA GLU A 83 -9.45 6.09 7.66
C GLU A 83 -9.90 4.63 7.69
N VAL A 84 -9.77 3.99 8.86
CA VAL A 84 -10.44 2.72 9.14
C VAL A 84 -11.74 3.02 9.87
N ILE A 85 -12.85 2.58 9.30
CA ILE A 85 -14.22 2.83 9.78
C ILE A 85 -14.92 1.51 10.13
N SER A 86 -16.00 1.60 10.89
CA SER A 86 -16.96 0.48 11.02
C SER A 86 -17.68 0.28 9.68
N SER A 87 -17.92 -0.96 9.30
CA SER A 87 -18.74 -1.34 8.12
C SER A 87 -20.18 -0.86 8.20
N THR A 88 -20.70 -0.67 9.42
CA THR A 88 -22.04 -0.14 9.69
C THR A 88 -22.10 1.39 9.64
N GLN A 89 -20.95 2.06 9.54
CA GLN A 89 -20.92 3.51 9.48
C GLN A 89 -21.56 3.98 8.18
N PRO A 90 -22.47 4.97 8.23
CA PRO A 90 -23.12 5.46 7.02
C PRO A 90 -22.09 6.03 6.01
N PRO A 91 -22.46 6.13 4.73
CA PRO A 91 -21.64 6.79 3.72
C PRO A 91 -21.23 8.19 4.17
N HIS A 92 -20.04 8.62 3.73
CA HIS A 92 -19.57 9.97 4.04
C HIS A 92 -20.56 11.03 3.50
N VAL A 93 -20.96 11.95 4.36
CA VAL A 93 -21.75 13.14 4.00
C VAL A 93 -20.81 14.34 4.00
N GLY A 94 -20.57 14.91 2.83
CA GLY A 94 -19.65 16.02 2.60
C GLY A 94 -19.36 16.21 1.12
N SER A 95 -18.50 17.17 0.80
CA SER A 95 -18.14 17.48 -0.60
C SER A 95 -17.11 16.52 -1.19
N SER A 96 -16.43 15.72 -0.36
CA SER A 96 -15.38 14.79 -0.82
C SER A 96 -15.98 13.47 -1.27
N ALA A 97 -15.60 13.02 -2.46
CA ALA A 97 -15.89 11.65 -2.87
C ALA A 97 -15.08 10.66 -2.02
N THR A 98 -15.62 9.46 -1.81
CA THR A 98 -14.91 8.40 -1.07
C THR A 98 -14.90 7.09 -1.84
N ARG A 99 -13.86 6.28 -1.61
CA ARG A 99 -13.83 4.85 -1.97
C ARG A 99 -13.69 4.03 -0.71
N GLU A 100 -14.28 2.85 -0.69
CA GLU A 100 -14.16 1.92 0.44
C GLU A 100 -13.58 0.58 -0.02
N SER A 101 -12.87 -0.10 0.87
CA SER A 101 -12.28 -1.42 0.66
C SER A 101 -12.24 -2.19 1.97
N ASP A 102 -12.40 -3.51 1.94
CA ASP A 102 -12.22 -4.36 3.13
C ASP A 102 -10.74 -4.53 3.52
N TYR A 103 -9.82 -4.08 2.64
CA TYR A 103 -8.37 -4.19 2.82
C TYR A 103 -7.68 -2.86 2.57
N PHE A 104 -6.50 -2.68 3.16
CA PHE A 104 -5.58 -1.64 2.69
C PHE A 104 -5.04 -2.02 1.31
N ASP A 105 -5.32 -1.15 0.33
CA ASP A 105 -4.82 -1.20 -1.04
C ASP A 105 -3.76 -0.12 -1.27
N LEU A 106 -2.48 -0.51 -1.34
CA LEU A 106 -1.36 0.41 -1.61
C LEU A 106 -1.37 0.98 -3.03
N SER A 107 -2.13 0.41 -3.96
CA SER A 107 -2.28 0.93 -5.32
C SER A 107 -3.34 2.01 -5.43
N MET A 108 -4.17 2.21 -4.39
CA MET A 108 -5.38 3.03 -4.46
C MET A 108 -5.10 4.47 -4.89
N ALA A 109 -4.04 5.09 -4.38
CA ALA A 109 -3.67 6.47 -4.77
C ALA A 109 -3.44 6.58 -6.28
N ARG A 110 -2.71 5.62 -6.88
CA ARG A 110 -2.45 5.56 -8.33
C ARG A 110 -3.71 5.25 -9.14
N ARG A 111 -4.62 4.45 -8.59
CA ARG A 111 -5.94 4.15 -9.19
C ARG A 111 -6.91 5.33 -9.14
N ILE A 112 -6.69 6.29 -8.24
CA ILE A 112 -7.44 7.53 -8.13
C ILE A 112 -6.85 8.57 -9.09
N ALA A 113 -5.53 8.76 -9.05
CA ALA A 113 -4.82 9.68 -9.93
C ALA A 113 -3.50 9.07 -10.42
N HIS A 114 -3.21 9.18 -11.73
CA HIS A 114 -2.07 8.54 -12.40
C HIS A 114 -0.70 8.80 -11.75
N TYR A 115 -0.55 9.91 -11.00
CA TYR A 115 0.64 10.24 -10.25
C TYR A 115 0.27 10.89 -8.91
N ASP A 116 0.34 10.09 -7.84
CA ASP A 116 -0.03 10.54 -6.49
C ASP A 116 0.87 9.96 -5.40
N LYS A 117 2.11 10.46 -5.35
CA LYS A 117 3.08 10.08 -4.32
C LYS A 117 2.61 10.45 -2.91
N THR A 118 2.00 11.62 -2.75
CA THR A 118 1.49 12.08 -1.46
C THR A 118 0.37 11.19 -0.97
N GLY A 119 -0.58 10.85 -1.84
CA GLY A 119 -1.63 9.88 -1.56
C GLY A 119 -1.09 8.53 -1.13
N GLY A 120 -0.08 8.01 -1.85
CA GLY A 120 0.60 6.77 -1.45
C GLY A 120 1.17 6.83 -0.02
N GLN A 121 1.72 7.98 0.39
CA GLN A 121 2.23 8.15 1.76
C GLN A 121 1.12 8.19 2.82
N PHE A 122 -0.07 8.71 2.50
CA PHE A 122 -1.20 8.64 3.44
C PHE A 122 -1.63 7.19 3.70
N ILE A 123 -1.66 6.35 2.66
CA ILE A 123 -1.97 4.92 2.79
C ILE A 123 -0.90 4.23 3.65
N VAL A 124 0.38 4.47 3.37
CA VAL A 124 1.50 3.91 4.16
C VAL A 124 1.41 4.35 5.61
N ARG A 125 1.08 5.61 5.89
CA ARG A 125 0.92 6.13 7.25
C ARG A 125 -0.22 5.43 7.99
N ALA A 126 -1.35 5.21 7.34
CA ALA A 126 -2.48 4.47 7.91
C ALA A 126 -2.10 3.01 8.20
N ILE A 127 -1.43 2.33 7.27
CA ILE A 127 -0.91 0.97 7.47
C ILE A 127 0.06 0.94 8.65
N LYS A 128 1.01 1.88 8.73
CA LYS A 128 1.94 1.98 9.86
C LYS A 128 1.21 2.06 11.20
N PHE A 129 0.18 2.88 11.29
CA PHE A 129 -0.61 2.99 12.51
C PHE A 129 -1.38 1.71 12.84
N HIS A 130 -2.16 1.18 11.90
CA HIS A 130 -3.07 0.05 12.17
C HIS A 130 -2.39 -1.32 12.16
N VAL A 131 -1.33 -1.50 11.38
CA VAL A 131 -0.63 -2.77 11.19
C VAL A 131 0.65 -2.85 12.02
N PHE A 132 1.36 -1.74 12.13
CA PHE A 132 2.68 -1.71 12.79
C PHE A 132 2.65 -0.98 14.15
N GLY A 133 1.46 -0.57 14.60
CA GLY A 133 1.18 0.00 15.93
C GLY A 133 1.49 1.49 16.08
N SER A 134 2.07 2.15 15.07
CA SER A 134 2.42 3.58 15.14
C SER A 134 2.59 4.18 13.76
N ALA A 135 2.03 5.36 13.51
CA ALA A 135 2.21 6.09 12.25
C ALA A 135 3.70 6.39 11.93
N SER A 136 4.55 6.44 12.96
CA SER A 136 5.99 6.66 12.86
C SER A 136 6.80 5.36 12.88
N ALA A 137 6.16 4.19 12.81
CA ALA A 137 6.82 2.89 12.81
C ALA A 137 7.93 2.83 11.74
N ARG A 138 9.13 2.43 12.18
CA ARG A 138 10.25 2.20 11.27
C ARG A 138 10.02 0.89 10.50
N LEU A 139 10.06 1.00 9.18
CA LEU A 139 9.93 -0.12 8.24
C LEU A 139 11.33 -0.49 7.74
N THR A 140 12.02 -1.32 8.50
CA THR A 140 13.34 -1.86 8.14
C THR A 140 13.20 -2.92 7.04
N LYS A 141 14.34 -3.28 6.42
CA LYS A 141 14.41 -4.40 5.48
C LYS A 141 13.74 -5.67 6.01
N SER A 142 14.25 -6.17 7.14
CA SER A 142 13.73 -7.38 7.78
C SER A 142 12.23 -7.32 8.05
N ARG A 143 11.74 -6.20 8.59
CA ARG A 143 10.34 -6.03 8.95
C ARG A 143 9.40 -6.03 7.74
N CYS A 144 9.81 -5.38 6.64
CA CYS A 144 9.02 -5.42 5.41
C CYS A 144 9.02 -6.82 4.79
N GLU A 145 10.17 -7.50 4.79
CA GLU A 145 10.31 -8.84 4.22
C GLU A 145 9.47 -9.86 5.00
N GLU A 146 9.61 -9.89 6.32
CA GLU A 146 8.80 -10.72 7.23
C GLU A 146 7.30 -10.47 7.06
N PHE A 147 6.90 -9.19 6.91
CA PHE A 147 5.52 -8.83 6.67
C PHE A 147 4.96 -9.47 5.38
N PHE A 148 5.72 -9.46 4.29
CA PHE A 148 5.31 -10.04 3.00
C PHE A 148 5.47 -11.56 2.90
N GLU A 149 6.23 -12.17 3.82
CA GLU A 149 6.32 -13.63 3.96
C GLU A 149 5.18 -14.21 4.80
N THR A 150 4.63 -13.41 5.71
CA THR A 150 3.56 -13.84 6.62
C THR A 150 2.20 -13.83 5.90
N ARG A 151 1.77 -14.99 5.40
CA ARG A 151 0.52 -15.15 4.62
C ARG A 151 -0.73 -14.61 5.33
N SER A 152 -0.80 -14.71 6.65
CA SER A 152 -1.96 -14.26 7.44
C SER A 152 -2.18 -12.74 7.39
N ASN A 153 -1.21 -11.96 6.91
CA ASN A 153 -1.36 -10.51 6.73
C ASN A 153 -2.20 -10.13 5.51
N PHE A 154 -2.49 -11.10 4.62
CA PHE A 154 -3.12 -10.87 3.32
C PHE A 154 -4.30 -11.81 3.07
N ASP A 155 -5.06 -11.54 2.01
CA ASP A 155 -6.16 -12.38 1.52
C ASP A 155 -6.01 -12.86 0.07
#